data_AF-A0A7C6F4L7-F1
#
_entry.id   AF-A0A7C6F4L7-F1
#
_cell.length_a   1.000
_cell.length_b   1.000
_cell.length_c   1.000
_cell.angle_alpha   90.00
_cell.angle_beta   90.00
_cell.angle_gamma   90.00
#
_symmetry.space_group_name_H-M   'P 1'
#
loop_
_entity.id
_entity.type
_entity.pdbx_description
1 polymer ?
#
loop_
_entity_poly.entity_id
_entity_poly.type
_entity_poly.pdbx_seq_one_letter_code
_entity_poly.pdbx_strand_id
1 'polypeptide(L)'
;PADVRMRTYEALIEQRALGDGDSDPSLWGPRGEAVPDRVILVGLDIKMFYAGPKEAVMHAIYRQNFGFTDIIIGRKHADAPYHDGTPIWGDFDAQEIFRRLRGDLKIKPLCVGFAAYYESVGRVDLMENHPGEKPVSISGKEIRAALREGRPVDPRIMRASTAQILAEAMTNR
;
A
#
# COMPACT_ATOMS: atom_id res chain seq x y z
N PRO A 1 10.75 9.53 7.72
CA PRO A 1 10.11 9.98 8.97
C PRO A 1 8.58 9.83 8.88
N ALA A 2 7.84 9.89 9.98
CA ALA A 2 6.37 9.78 9.93
C ALA A 2 5.73 10.99 9.23
N ASP A 3 6.21 12.20 9.51
CA ASP A 3 5.85 13.47 8.87
C ASP A 3 6.05 13.43 7.34
N VAL A 4 7.19 12.92 6.86
CA VAL A 4 7.43 12.77 5.41
C VAL A 4 6.39 11.87 4.76
N ARG A 5 5.98 10.78 5.41
CA ARG A 5 4.92 9.90 4.89
C ARG A 5 3.57 10.61 4.89
N MET A 6 3.23 11.36 5.94
CA MET A 6 1.99 12.13 5.99
C MET A 6 1.91 13.13 4.84
N ARG A 7 2.98 13.89 4.59
CA ARG A 7 3.08 14.81 3.45
C ARG A 7 2.81 14.13 2.10
N THR A 8 3.29 12.88 1.91
CA THR A 8 3.01 12.15 0.66
C THR A 8 1.53 11.82 0.50
N TYR A 9 0.83 11.42 1.58
CA TYR A 9 -0.60 11.15 1.52
C TYR A 9 -1.44 12.42 1.34
N GLU A 10 -1.09 13.49 2.05
CA GLU A 10 -1.72 14.80 1.92
C GLU A 10 -1.64 15.29 0.47
N ALA A 11 -0.45 15.25 -0.13
CA ALA A 11 -0.27 15.65 -1.53
C ALA A 11 -1.11 14.82 -2.50
N LEU A 12 -1.24 13.50 -2.28
CA LEU A 12 -2.10 12.65 -3.13
C LEU A 12 -3.59 12.98 -3.00
N ILE A 13 -4.05 13.34 -1.80
CA ILE A 13 -5.44 13.70 -1.54
C ILE A 13 -5.76 15.09 -2.10
N GLU A 14 -4.92 16.08 -1.80
CA GLU A 14 -5.09 17.47 -2.24
C GLU A 14 -5.06 17.60 -3.77
N GLN A 15 -4.18 16.83 -4.42
CA GLN A 15 -4.10 16.79 -5.88
C GLN A 15 -5.15 15.87 -6.51
N ARG A 16 -6.03 15.26 -5.72
CA ARG A 16 -7.06 14.30 -6.16
C ARG A 16 -6.48 13.14 -6.99
N ALA A 17 -5.26 12.72 -6.67
CA ALA A 17 -4.50 11.71 -7.42
C ALA A 17 -4.80 10.26 -6.98
N LEU A 18 -5.55 10.07 -5.89
CA LEU A 18 -6.02 8.75 -5.48
C LEU A 18 -7.08 8.23 -6.46
N GLY A 19 -6.91 6.98 -6.92
CA GLY A 19 -7.77 6.37 -7.94
C GLY A 19 -7.39 6.71 -9.39
N ASP A 20 -6.34 7.51 -9.60
CA ASP A 20 -5.88 7.82 -10.96
C ASP A 20 -5.35 6.55 -11.66
N GLY A 21 -5.98 6.19 -12.77
CA GLY A 21 -5.68 4.99 -13.56
C GLY A 21 -6.42 3.72 -13.15
N ASP A 22 -6.94 3.60 -11.93
CA ASP A 22 -7.55 2.36 -11.41
C ASP A 22 -8.93 2.54 -10.73
N SER A 23 -9.47 3.76 -10.70
CA SER A 23 -10.83 4.04 -10.25
C SER A 23 -11.89 3.39 -11.14
N ASP A 24 -12.90 2.78 -10.53
CA ASP A 24 -14.03 2.16 -11.23
C ASP A 24 -15.11 3.20 -11.58
N PRO A 25 -15.26 3.60 -12.86
CA PRO A 25 -16.25 4.60 -13.26
C PRO A 25 -17.69 4.11 -13.09
N SER A 26 -17.93 2.79 -13.09
CA SER A 26 -19.27 2.22 -12.89
C SER A 26 -19.73 2.36 -11.45
N LEU A 27 -18.79 2.33 -10.49
CA LEU A 27 -19.06 2.55 -9.07
C LEU A 27 -19.27 4.04 -8.75
N TRP A 28 -18.39 4.88 -9.30
CA TRP A 28 -18.27 6.29 -8.93
C TRP A 28 -19.19 7.23 -9.74
N GLY A 29 -19.40 6.92 -11.02
CA GLY A 29 -20.19 7.73 -11.95
C GLY A 29 -21.62 8.02 -11.46
N PRO A 30 -22.43 7.01 -11.09
CA PRO A 30 -23.79 7.22 -10.58
C PRO A 30 -23.87 8.04 -9.28
N ARG A 31 -22.74 8.19 -8.56
CA ARG A 31 -22.66 8.94 -7.31
C ARG A 31 -22.28 10.40 -7.51
N GLY A 32 -21.77 10.76 -8.70
CA GLY A 32 -21.17 12.08 -8.93
C GLY A 32 -19.93 12.32 -8.06
N GLU A 33 -19.23 11.25 -7.68
CA GLU A 33 -18.09 11.27 -6.77
C GLU A 33 -16.89 10.60 -7.43
N ALA A 34 -15.72 10.71 -6.82
CA ALA A 34 -14.52 9.95 -7.11
C ALA A 34 -13.86 9.47 -5.81
N VAL A 35 -12.85 8.61 -5.93
CA VAL A 35 -12.09 8.09 -4.77
C VAL A 35 -11.69 9.19 -3.78
N PRO A 36 -11.11 10.34 -4.19
CA PRO A 36 -10.68 11.38 -3.25
C PRO A 36 -11.81 11.99 -2.41
N ASP A 37 -13.08 11.89 -2.84
CA ASP A 37 -14.23 12.44 -2.10
C ASP A 37 -14.62 11.57 -0.90
N ARG A 38 -14.10 10.34 -0.81
CA ARG A 38 -14.40 9.35 0.24
C ARG A 38 -13.17 8.91 1.03
N VAL A 39 -12.11 9.72 1.04
CA VAL A 39 -10.86 9.40 1.75
C VAL A 39 -10.68 10.32 2.95
N ILE A 40 -10.31 9.73 4.09
CA ILE A 40 -9.86 10.43 5.28
C ILE A 40 -8.47 9.92 5.64
N LEU A 41 -7.52 10.83 5.83
CA LEU A 41 -6.20 10.51 6.34
C LEU A 41 -6.18 10.58 7.86
N VAL A 42 -5.87 9.46 8.52
CA VAL A 42 -5.83 9.36 9.98
C VAL A 42 -4.48 8.81 10.43
N GLY A 43 -3.81 9.55 11.31
CA GLY A 43 -2.64 9.04 12.01
C GLY A 43 -3.06 8.04 13.09
N LEU A 44 -2.54 6.81 13.03
CA LEU A 44 -2.75 5.81 14.06
C LEU A 44 -1.48 5.66 14.89
N ASP A 45 -1.59 5.93 16.19
CA ASP A 45 -0.50 5.67 17.13
C ASP A 45 -0.43 4.16 17.43
N ILE A 46 0.37 3.46 16.63
CA ILE A 46 0.63 2.04 16.77
C ILE A 46 2.13 1.79 16.77
N LYS A 47 2.58 0.93 17.68
CA LYS A 47 3.94 0.41 17.65
C LYS A 47 4.04 -0.69 16.60
N MET A 48 4.99 -0.55 15.67
CA MET A 48 5.36 -1.62 14.73
C MET A 48 6.34 -2.58 15.40
N PHE A 49 5.98 -3.87 15.44
CA PHE A 49 6.80 -4.96 15.98
C PHE A 49 7.47 -5.80 14.88
N TYR A 50 6.98 -5.70 13.65
CA TYR A 50 7.35 -6.54 12.51
C TYR A 50 7.14 -8.04 12.80
N ALA A 51 6.01 -8.38 13.41
CA ALA A 51 5.65 -9.72 13.86
C ALA A 51 4.65 -10.45 12.93
N GLY A 52 4.59 -10.02 11.66
CA GLY A 52 3.90 -10.70 10.56
C GLY A 52 2.45 -11.04 10.89
N PRO A 53 2.02 -12.31 10.78
CA PRO A 53 0.62 -12.71 10.97
C PRO A 53 0.01 -12.29 12.31
N LYS A 54 0.77 -12.38 13.42
CA LYS A 54 0.26 -11.98 14.73
C LYS A 54 0.00 -10.47 14.79
N GLU A 55 0.88 -9.69 14.15
CA GLU A 55 0.73 -8.25 14.08
C GLU A 55 -0.39 -7.83 13.12
N ALA A 56 -0.68 -8.60 12.07
CA ALA A 56 -1.86 -8.37 11.23
C ALA A 56 -3.16 -8.45 12.04
N VAL A 57 -3.26 -9.41 12.98
CA VAL A 57 -4.39 -9.50 13.92
C VAL A 57 -4.42 -8.32 14.89
N MET A 58 -3.27 -7.91 15.44
CA MET A 58 -3.17 -6.71 16.28
C MET A 58 -3.63 -5.46 15.52
N HIS A 59 -3.20 -5.31 14.26
CA HIS A 59 -3.64 -4.22 13.39
C HIS A 59 -5.14 -4.22 13.21
N ALA A 60 -5.74 -5.37 12.93
CA ALA A 60 -7.18 -5.52 12.78
C ALA A 60 -7.94 -5.13 14.08
N ILE A 61 -7.48 -5.57 15.25
CA ILE A 61 -8.07 -5.20 16.55
C ILE A 61 -8.06 -3.68 16.74
N TYR A 62 -6.93 -3.01 16.47
CA TYR A 62 -6.87 -1.55 16.55
C TYR A 62 -7.91 -0.92 15.64
N ARG A 63 -7.97 -1.31 14.36
CA ARG A 63 -8.90 -0.71 13.40
C ARG A 63 -10.36 -0.96 13.79
N GLN A 64 -10.68 -2.14 14.32
CA GLN A 64 -12.01 -2.42 14.85
C GLN A 64 -12.38 -1.47 15.99
N ASN A 65 -11.46 -1.23 16.93
CA ASN A 65 -11.70 -0.32 18.05
C ASN A 65 -11.83 1.15 17.60
N PHE A 66 -11.27 1.52 16.45
CA PHE A 66 -11.48 2.81 15.79
C PHE A 66 -12.78 2.88 14.96
N GLY A 67 -13.56 1.80 14.89
CA GLY A 67 -14.84 1.76 14.18
C GLY A 67 -14.75 1.33 12.71
N PHE A 68 -13.59 0.88 12.23
CA PHE A 68 -13.47 0.35 10.87
C PHE A 68 -14.09 -1.05 10.77
N THR A 69 -14.85 -1.30 9.70
CA THR A 69 -15.52 -2.58 9.44
C THR A 69 -14.65 -3.57 8.68
N ASP A 70 -13.67 -3.07 7.92
CA ASP A 70 -12.83 -3.83 7.02
C ASP A 70 -11.37 -3.41 7.14
N ILE A 71 -10.45 -4.33 6.85
CA ILE A 71 -9.01 -4.08 6.81
C ILE A 71 -8.39 -4.77 5.59
N ILE A 72 -7.66 -4.00 4.79
CA ILE A 72 -6.90 -4.55 3.66
C ILE A 72 -5.65 -5.25 4.18
N ILE A 73 -5.47 -6.52 3.80
CA ILE A 73 -4.28 -7.32 4.12
C ILE A 73 -3.62 -7.75 2.82
N GLY A 74 -2.50 -7.13 2.50
CA GLY A 74 -1.70 -7.46 1.32
C GLY A 74 -0.69 -8.57 1.57
N ARG A 75 0.16 -8.81 0.58
CA ARG A 75 1.36 -9.64 0.71
C ARG A 75 2.26 -9.13 1.83
N LYS A 76 2.83 -10.06 2.62
CA LYS A 76 3.89 -9.75 3.61
C LYS A 76 3.49 -8.68 4.64
N HIS A 77 2.20 -8.60 4.97
CA HIS A 77 1.67 -7.59 5.88
C HIS A 77 2.34 -7.67 7.26
N ALA A 78 2.90 -6.53 7.70
CA ALA A 78 3.67 -6.41 8.94
C ALA A 78 4.89 -7.34 9.07
N ASP A 79 5.48 -7.79 7.95
CA ASP A 79 6.69 -8.63 7.93
C ASP A 79 7.98 -7.77 7.91
N ALA A 80 9.07 -8.32 8.43
CA ALA A 80 10.44 -7.92 8.15
C ALA A 80 11.31 -9.19 7.96
N PRO A 81 12.18 -9.24 6.94
CA PRO A 81 13.05 -10.39 6.74
C PRO A 81 14.13 -10.51 7.83
N TYR A 82 14.74 -11.68 7.93
CA TYR A 82 15.99 -11.85 8.69
C TYR A 82 17.12 -10.99 8.09
N HIS A 83 18.22 -10.85 8.84
CA HIS A 83 19.38 -10.03 8.45
C HIS A 83 20.01 -10.43 7.11
N ASP A 84 19.86 -11.70 6.72
CA ASP A 84 20.33 -12.26 5.45
C ASP A 84 19.31 -12.12 4.31
N GLY A 85 18.17 -11.46 4.57
CA GLY A 85 17.08 -11.26 3.62
C GLY A 85 16.13 -12.45 3.51
N THR A 86 16.34 -13.53 4.26
CA THR A 86 15.44 -14.67 4.23
C THR A 86 14.08 -14.32 4.86
N PRO A 87 12.96 -14.76 4.27
CA PRO A 87 11.64 -14.46 4.79
C PRO A 87 11.38 -15.20 6.12
N ILE A 88 10.78 -14.52 7.10
CA ILE A 88 10.35 -15.14 8.36
C ILE A 88 9.03 -15.91 8.15
N TRP A 89 8.09 -15.32 7.41
CA TRP A 89 6.78 -15.91 7.09
C TRP A 89 6.58 -16.12 5.59
N GLY A 90 5.58 -16.91 5.19
CA GLY A 90 5.11 -16.98 3.81
C GLY A 90 4.52 -15.66 3.32
N ASP A 91 4.37 -15.53 1.99
CA ASP A 91 3.87 -14.29 1.36
C ASP A 91 2.45 -13.91 1.81
N PHE A 92 1.62 -14.90 2.17
CA PHE A 92 0.22 -14.73 2.55
C PHE A 92 -0.14 -15.25 3.95
N ASP A 93 0.84 -15.60 4.78
CA ASP A 93 0.58 -16.12 6.14
C ASP A 93 -0.24 -15.14 6.99
N ALA A 94 -0.06 -13.83 6.74
CA ALA A 94 -0.82 -12.78 7.40
C ALA A 94 -2.30 -12.73 6.98
N GLN A 95 -2.66 -13.26 5.81
CA GLN A 95 -4.04 -13.44 5.39
C GLN A 95 -4.65 -14.71 6.00
N GLU A 96 -3.88 -15.81 5.99
CA GLU A 96 -4.34 -17.12 6.47
C GLU A 96 -4.67 -17.16 7.96
N ILE A 97 -3.98 -16.37 8.78
CA ILE A 97 -4.21 -16.37 10.24
C ILE A 97 -5.65 -16.02 10.60
N PHE A 98 -6.32 -15.16 9.82
CA PHE A 98 -7.70 -14.75 10.08
C PHE A 98 -8.69 -15.92 9.99
N ARG A 99 -8.39 -16.98 9.22
CA ARG A 99 -9.23 -18.18 9.09
C ARG A 99 -9.12 -19.13 10.28
N ARG A 100 -8.13 -18.93 11.15
CA ARG A 100 -7.78 -19.86 12.24
C ARG A 100 -7.92 -19.21 13.63
N LEU A 101 -8.55 -18.05 13.70
CA LEU A 101 -8.79 -17.36 14.96
C LEU A 101 -9.76 -18.17 15.83
N ARG A 102 -9.42 -18.32 17.10
CA ARG A 102 -10.30 -18.95 18.10
C ARG A 102 -11.26 -17.95 18.75
N GLY A 103 -10.94 -16.66 18.65
CA GLY A 103 -11.73 -15.57 19.21
C GLY A 103 -12.67 -14.95 18.18
N ASP A 104 -13.48 -14.02 18.66
CA ASP A 104 -14.47 -13.32 17.85
C ASP A 104 -13.95 -11.94 17.42
N LEU A 105 -13.39 -11.87 16.21
CA LEU A 105 -12.94 -10.64 15.57
C LEU A 105 -13.95 -10.27 14.48
N LYS A 106 -14.55 -9.08 14.56
CA LYS A 106 -15.66 -8.63 13.71
C LYS A 106 -15.21 -7.91 12.45
N ILE A 107 -14.07 -7.24 12.51
CA ILE A 107 -13.47 -6.58 11.34
C ILE A 107 -13.14 -7.63 10.27
N LYS A 108 -13.49 -7.33 9.03
CA LYS A 108 -13.36 -8.25 7.90
C LYS A 108 -12.03 -8.02 7.18
N PRO A 109 -11.17 -9.04 7.04
CA PRO A 109 -9.98 -8.91 6.21
C PRO A 109 -10.38 -8.93 4.73
N LEU A 110 -9.90 -7.92 3.99
CA LEU A 110 -9.92 -7.88 2.53
C LEU A 110 -8.53 -8.27 2.02
N CYS A 111 -8.38 -9.53 1.64
CA CYS A 111 -7.11 -10.10 1.20
C CYS A 111 -6.82 -9.71 -0.24
N VAL A 112 -5.71 -9.00 -0.47
CA VAL A 112 -5.29 -8.55 -1.81
C VAL A 112 -4.03 -9.30 -2.21
N GLY A 113 -4.02 -9.81 -3.44
CA GLY A 113 -2.91 -10.54 -4.04
C GLY A 113 -1.75 -9.62 -4.44
N PHE A 114 -0.90 -10.13 -5.34
CA PHE A 114 0.15 -9.30 -5.93
C PHE A 114 -0.45 -8.30 -6.91
N ALA A 115 0.03 -7.05 -6.85
CA ALA A 115 -0.35 -6.00 -7.79
C ALA A 115 0.91 -5.42 -8.44
N ALA A 116 0.81 -5.11 -9.73
CA ALA A 116 1.91 -4.51 -10.49
C ALA A 116 1.36 -3.67 -11.66
N TYR A 117 2.20 -2.79 -12.21
CA TYR A 117 1.82 -2.00 -13.37
C TYR A 117 1.98 -2.81 -14.66
N TYR A 118 0.96 -2.81 -15.51
CA TYR A 118 0.96 -3.49 -16.81
C TYR A 118 0.75 -2.48 -17.94
N GLU A 119 1.65 -2.48 -18.93
CA GLU A 119 1.55 -1.57 -20.09
C GLU A 119 0.33 -1.88 -20.97
N SER A 120 -0.09 -3.14 -21.03
CA SER A 120 -1.26 -3.60 -21.79
C SER A 120 -2.56 -2.93 -21.37
N VAL A 121 -2.71 -2.62 -20.07
CA VAL A 121 -3.89 -1.96 -19.50
C VAL A 121 -3.61 -0.53 -19.00
N GLY A 122 -2.36 -0.09 -19.04
CA GLY A 122 -1.95 1.27 -18.68
C GLY A 122 -2.15 1.64 -17.20
N ARG A 123 -2.20 0.65 -16.30
CA ARG A 123 -2.47 0.87 -14.87
C ARG A 123 -1.88 -0.24 -13.99
N VAL A 124 -1.98 -0.04 -12.68
CA VAL A 124 -1.75 -1.12 -11.69
C VAL A 124 -2.97 -2.05 -11.69
N ASP A 125 -2.71 -3.35 -11.76
CA ASP A 125 -3.73 -4.39 -11.66
C ASP A 125 -3.19 -5.59 -10.89
N LEU A 126 -4.07 -6.53 -10.53
CA LEU A 126 -3.71 -7.78 -9.88
C LEU A 126 -3.00 -8.69 -10.88
N MET A 127 -1.87 -9.26 -10.47
CA MET A 127 -1.06 -10.12 -11.34
C MET A 127 -1.82 -11.35 -11.84
N GLU A 128 -2.82 -11.83 -11.10
CA GLU A 128 -3.68 -12.95 -11.49
C GLU A 128 -4.54 -12.66 -12.73
N ASN A 129 -4.85 -11.38 -12.99
CA ASN A 129 -5.59 -10.94 -14.18
C ASN A 129 -4.71 -10.92 -15.45
N HIS A 130 -3.40 -11.07 -15.30
CA HIS A 130 -2.41 -10.91 -16.37
C HIS A 130 -1.47 -12.13 -16.49
N PRO A 131 -2.00 -13.34 -16.69
CA PRO A 131 -1.18 -14.54 -16.78
C PRO A 131 -0.26 -14.48 -18.01
N GLY A 132 1.05 -14.62 -17.77
CA GLY A 132 2.07 -14.63 -18.83
C GLY A 132 2.53 -13.24 -19.28
N GLU A 133 1.95 -12.17 -18.77
CA GLU A 133 2.42 -10.82 -19.03
C GLU A 133 3.53 -10.43 -18.05
N LYS A 134 4.54 -9.72 -18.56
CA LYS A 134 5.62 -9.19 -17.74
C LYS A 134 5.23 -7.80 -17.23
N PRO A 135 5.07 -7.59 -15.91
CA PRO A 135 4.79 -6.26 -15.39
C PRO A 135 6.01 -5.33 -15.54
N VAL A 136 5.74 -4.03 -15.52
CA VAL A 136 6.78 -3.02 -15.37
C VAL A 136 7.42 -3.19 -13.99
N SER A 137 8.74 -3.33 -13.96
CA SER A 137 9.51 -3.50 -12.73
C SER A 137 10.70 -2.57 -12.76
N ILE A 138 10.88 -1.83 -11.67
CA ILE A 138 12.06 -1.01 -11.40
C ILE A 138 12.60 -1.45 -10.04
N SER A 139 13.90 -1.70 -9.96
CA SER A 139 14.48 -2.17 -8.71
C SER A 139 14.39 -1.08 -7.64
N GLY A 140 14.20 -1.48 -6.38
CA GLY A 140 14.27 -0.54 -5.26
C GLY A 140 15.62 0.17 -5.15
N LYS A 141 16.69 -0.42 -5.70
CA LYS A 141 18.01 0.22 -5.82
C LYS A 141 17.95 1.42 -6.77
N GLU A 142 17.37 1.25 -7.95
CA GLU A 142 17.21 2.32 -8.94
C GLU A 142 16.30 3.44 -8.44
N ILE A 143 15.16 3.10 -7.82
CA ILE A 143 14.26 4.10 -7.23
C ILE A 143 15.00 4.93 -6.18
N ARG A 144 15.74 4.28 -5.26
CA ARG A 144 16.51 4.99 -4.24
C ARG A 144 17.64 5.84 -4.82
N ALA A 145 18.29 5.39 -5.90
CA ALA A 145 19.32 6.17 -6.58
C ALA A 145 18.71 7.42 -7.23
N ALA A 146 17.61 7.27 -7.97
CA ALA A 146 16.91 8.39 -8.59
C ALA A 146 16.47 9.44 -7.56
N LEU A 147 15.88 9.02 -6.45
CA LEU A 147 15.46 9.91 -5.36
C LEU A 147 16.63 10.66 -4.73
N ARG A 148 17.78 10.00 -4.49
CA ARG A 148 18.99 10.65 -3.93
C ARG A 148 19.62 11.65 -4.88
N GLU A 149 19.58 11.36 -6.17
CA GLU A 149 20.15 12.19 -7.22
C GLU A 149 19.19 13.32 -7.66
N GLY A 150 17.98 13.40 -7.08
CA GLY A 150 16.96 14.36 -7.49
C GLY A 150 16.42 14.11 -8.90
N ARG A 151 16.62 12.91 -9.46
CA ARG A 151 16.11 12.55 -10.78
C ARG A 151 14.65 12.07 -10.68
N PRO A 152 13.83 12.31 -11.72
CA PRO A 152 12.47 11.79 -11.77
C PRO A 152 12.42 10.26 -11.61
N VAL A 153 11.49 9.78 -10.79
CA VAL A 153 11.10 8.36 -10.73
C VAL A 153 10.04 8.12 -11.81
N ASP A 154 10.02 6.93 -12.40
CA ASP A 154 9.03 6.56 -13.40
C ASP A 154 7.59 6.76 -12.87
N PRO A 155 6.76 7.57 -13.54
CA PRO A 155 5.41 7.89 -13.07
C PRO A 155 4.46 6.68 -13.02
N ARG A 156 4.80 5.59 -13.72
CA ARG A 156 4.09 4.30 -13.65
C ARG A 156 4.31 3.58 -12.32
N ILE A 157 5.39 3.90 -11.62
CA ILE A 157 5.76 3.30 -10.33
C ILE A 157 5.44 4.24 -9.16
N MET A 158 5.68 5.54 -9.32
CA MET A 158 5.49 6.51 -8.24
C MET A 158 5.01 7.84 -8.79
N ARG A 159 3.94 8.38 -8.19
CA ARG A 159 3.43 9.71 -8.54
C ARG A 159 4.50 10.78 -8.32
N ALA A 160 4.56 11.76 -9.22
CA ALA A 160 5.58 12.81 -9.21
C ALA A 160 5.61 13.60 -7.89
N SER A 161 4.44 13.92 -7.33
CA SER A 161 4.33 14.61 -6.03
C SER A 161 4.91 13.81 -4.87
N THR A 162 4.67 12.50 -4.85
CA THR A 162 5.30 11.60 -3.88
C THR A 162 6.81 11.53 -4.07
N ALA A 163 7.28 11.38 -5.32
CA ALA A 163 8.70 11.31 -5.63
C ALA A 163 9.45 12.58 -5.21
N GLN A 164 8.87 13.76 -5.45
CA GLN A 164 9.46 15.04 -5.06
C GLN A 164 9.63 15.15 -3.53
N ILE A 165 8.56 14.87 -2.77
CA ILE A 165 8.60 14.94 -1.30
C ILE A 165 9.64 13.97 -0.73
N LEU A 166 9.73 12.76 -1.30
CA LEU A 166 10.73 11.78 -0.88
C LEU A 166 12.16 12.22 -1.24
N ALA A 167 12.38 12.81 -2.42
CA ALA A 167 13.69 13.33 -2.82
C ALA A 167 14.17 14.44 -1.89
N GLU A 168 13.32 15.45 -1.64
CA GLU A 168 13.60 16.55 -0.69
C GLU A 168 13.99 16.01 0.70
N ALA A 169 13.26 15.02 1.21
CA ALA A 169 13.52 14.42 2.51
C ALA A 169 14.81 13.57 2.56
N MET A 170 15.28 13.06 1.41
CA MET A 170 16.52 12.29 1.31
C MET A 170 17.75 13.18 1.13
N THR A 171 17.61 14.35 0.51
CA THR A 171 18.69 15.34 0.38
C THR A 171 18.96 16.10 1.67
N ASN A 172 17.91 16.35 2.48
CA ASN A 172 18.03 17.06 3.76
C ASN A 172 18.48 16.16 4.95
N ARG A 173 19.06 14.99 4.67
CA ARG A 173 19.56 14.01 5.66
C ARG A 173 21.04 13.77 5.49
#